data_AF-A0A1E4BCF0-F1
#
_entry.id   AF-A0A1E4BCF0-F1
#
_cell.length_a   1.000
_cell.length_b   1.000
_cell.length_c   1.000
_cell.angle_alpha   90.00
_cell.angle_beta   90.00
_cell.angle_gamma   90.00
#
_symmetry.space_group_name_H-M   'P 1'
#
loop_
_entity.id
_entity.type
_entity.pdbx_description
1 polymer ?
#
loop_
_entity_poly.entity_id
_entity_poly.type
_entity_poly.pdbx_seq_one_letter_code
_entity_poly.pdbx_strand_id
1 'polypeptide(L)'
;MTVRQLLAAVFLLLAVTGSAHAQLKGVRFEVASVGDTTLTFRAGTERWLKAGQRGIAVDPRKRDVLVARLRIASVDRAGLVTAVVTGQTTAVTTDHVVLMQEVPSPWYRRRTFWTGMVMGAALGAVAGAQF
;
A
#
# COMPACT_ATOMS: atom_id res chain seq x y z
N MET A 1 -30.65 -15.03 -34.21
CA MET A 1 -29.52 -14.38 -33.51
C MET A 1 -28.29 -15.23 -33.69
N THR A 2 -27.28 -14.72 -34.38
CA THR A 2 -26.11 -15.49 -34.82
C THR A 2 -25.02 -15.50 -33.75
N VAL A 3 -24.27 -16.61 -33.66
CA VAL A 3 -23.18 -16.87 -32.68
C VAL A 3 -22.16 -15.72 -32.58
N ARG A 4 -21.98 -14.96 -33.67
CA ARG A 4 -21.15 -13.74 -33.73
C ARG A 4 -21.60 -12.62 -32.78
N GLN A 5 -22.89 -12.46 -32.51
CA GLN A 5 -23.42 -11.41 -31.63
C GLN A 5 -23.23 -11.74 -30.14
N LEU A 6 -23.16 -13.02 -29.78
CA LEU A 6 -22.85 -13.47 -28.41
C LEU A 6 -21.37 -13.26 -28.06
N LEU A 7 -20.45 -13.51 -29.00
CA LEU A 7 -19.02 -13.29 -28.81
C LEU A 7 -18.65 -11.80 -28.63
N ALA A 8 -19.34 -10.89 -29.33
CA ALA A 8 -19.12 -9.45 -29.20
C ALA A 8 -19.57 -8.90 -27.83
N ALA A 9 -20.65 -9.44 -27.25
CA ALA A 9 -21.14 -9.03 -25.94
C ALA A 9 -20.19 -9.45 -24.79
N VAL A 10 -19.54 -10.61 -24.91
CA VAL A 10 -18.56 -11.10 -23.92
C VAL A 10 -17.28 -10.27 -23.92
N PHE A 11 -16.82 -9.80 -25.10
CA PHE A 11 -15.62 -8.97 -25.19
C PHE A 11 -15.83 -7.57 -24.60
N LEU A 12 -17.04 -6.99 -24.69
CA LEU A 12 -17.35 -5.67 -24.13
C LEU A 12 -17.44 -5.67 -22.60
N LEU A 13 -17.82 -6.80 -21.98
CA LEU A 13 -17.91 -6.94 -20.51
C LEU A 13 -16.57 -7.17 -19.82
N LEU A 14 -15.51 -7.53 -20.57
CA LEU A 14 -14.17 -7.77 -20.04
C LEU A 14 -13.30 -6.51 -19.95
N ALA A 15 -13.80 -5.35 -20.40
CA ALA A 15 -13.16 -4.05 -20.20
C ALA A 15 -13.31 -3.57 -18.75
N VAL A 16 -12.86 -4.38 -17.78
CA VAL A 16 -12.72 -3.95 -16.39
C VAL A 16 -11.55 -2.98 -16.36
N THR A 17 -11.87 -1.70 -16.34
CA THR A 17 -10.93 -0.60 -16.14
C THR A 17 -10.20 -0.81 -14.82
N GLY A 18 -8.94 -1.26 -14.88
CA GLY A 18 -8.08 -1.32 -13.72
C GLY A 18 -7.92 0.09 -13.15
N SER A 19 -8.34 0.30 -11.91
CA SER A 19 -8.15 1.59 -11.23
C SER A 19 -6.67 1.96 -11.27
N ALA A 20 -6.32 3.05 -11.95
CA ALA A 20 -4.98 3.59 -11.96
C ALA A 20 -4.64 4.02 -10.52
N HIS A 21 -3.79 3.26 -9.83
CA HIS A 21 -3.31 3.57 -8.46
C HIS A 21 -2.23 4.67 -8.53
N ALA A 22 -2.49 5.77 -9.25
CA ALA A 22 -1.49 6.80 -9.55
C ALA A 22 -1.10 7.65 -8.33
N GLN A 23 -1.92 7.64 -7.27
CA GLN A 23 -1.61 8.33 -6.02
C GLN A 23 -1.82 7.37 -4.84
N LEU A 24 -0.72 6.81 -4.34
CA LEU A 24 -0.71 6.12 -3.06
C LEU A 24 -0.97 7.16 -1.95
N LYS A 25 -1.85 6.82 -1.01
CA LYS A 25 -2.15 7.68 0.14
C LYS A 25 -0.88 7.87 0.98
N GLY A 26 -0.27 9.05 0.88
CA GLY A 26 0.83 9.48 1.75
C GLY A 26 0.28 10.11 3.02
N VAL A 27 0.74 9.68 4.18
CA VAL A 27 0.31 10.20 5.48
C VAL A 27 1.52 10.76 6.24
N ARG A 28 1.28 11.88 6.91
CA ARG A 28 2.25 12.60 7.75
C ARG A 28 2.05 12.23 9.20
N PHE A 29 3.14 11.93 9.90
CA PHE A 29 3.15 11.61 11.32
C PHE A 29 4.16 12.48 12.05
N GLU A 30 3.74 13.08 13.16
CA GLU A 30 4.62 13.85 14.02
C GLU A 30 5.53 12.91 14.82
N VAL A 31 6.81 13.28 14.90
CA VAL A 31 7.79 12.51 15.69
C VAL A 31 7.55 12.79 17.17
N ALA A 32 7.19 11.75 17.91
CA ALA A 32 6.93 11.84 19.35
C ALA A 32 8.24 11.81 20.17
N SER A 33 9.21 11.00 19.76
CA SER A 33 10.53 10.97 20.39
C SER A 33 11.61 10.48 19.43
N VAL A 34 12.85 10.85 19.72
CA VAL A 34 14.05 10.42 18.99
C VAL A 34 15.02 9.78 19.99
N GLY A 35 15.52 8.59 19.66
CA GLY A 35 16.65 7.93 20.32
C GLY A 35 17.87 7.90 19.40
N ASP A 36 18.90 7.14 19.78
CA ASP A 36 20.19 7.14 19.08
C ASP A 36 20.10 6.76 17.59
N THR A 37 19.34 5.70 17.30
CA THR A 37 19.14 5.20 15.93
C THR A 37 17.66 4.92 15.64
N THR A 38 16.78 5.37 16.53
CA THR A 38 15.35 5.10 16.46
C THR A 38 14.56 6.37 16.64
N LEU A 39 13.33 6.37 16.14
CA LEU A 39 12.35 7.39 16.44
C LEU A 39 11.00 6.73 16.67
N THR A 40 10.15 7.41 17.42
CA THR A 40 8.78 6.95 17.65
C THR A 40 7.75 7.98 17.18
N PHE A 41 6.61 7.49 16.73
CA PHE A 41 5.45 8.30 16.37
C PHE A 41 4.16 7.53 16.61
N ARG A 42 3.02 8.23 16.63
CA ARG A 42 1.70 7.61 16.83
C ARG A 42 1.05 7.33 15.48
N ALA A 43 0.57 6.10 15.29
CA ALA A 43 -0.18 5.69 14.11
C ALA A 43 -1.56 6.39 13.98
N GLY A 44 -2.12 6.87 15.10
CA GLY A 44 -3.44 7.49 15.11
C GLY A 44 -4.52 6.52 14.63
N THR A 45 -5.27 6.91 13.59
CA THR A 45 -6.32 6.09 12.98
C THR A 45 -5.81 5.12 11.91
N GLU A 46 -4.54 5.22 11.52
CA GLU A 46 -3.96 4.50 10.38
C GLU A 46 -3.52 3.07 10.77
N ARG A 47 -4.38 2.08 10.51
CA ARG A 47 -4.16 0.66 10.89
C ARG A 47 -3.28 -0.14 9.92
N TRP A 48 -2.88 0.45 8.80
CA TRP A 48 -2.10 -0.23 7.77
C TRP A 48 -0.59 -0.23 8.05
N LEU A 49 -0.14 0.52 9.08
CA LEU A 49 1.26 0.56 9.49
C LEU A 49 1.70 -0.79 10.07
N LYS A 50 2.81 -1.32 9.55
CA LYS A 50 3.33 -2.65 9.92
C LYS A 50 4.86 -2.65 9.96
N ALA A 51 5.39 -3.54 10.79
CA ALA A 51 6.82 -3.83 10.83
C ALA A 51 7.37 -4.15 9.43
N GLY A 52 8.58 -3.66 9.16
CA GLY A 52 9.27 -3.83 7.89
C GLY A 52 8.96 -2.79 6.82
N GLN A 53 7.90 -1.99 6.97
CA GLN A 53 7.58 -0.90 6.05
C GLN A 53 8.66 0.19 6.05
N ARG A 54 8.84 0.83 4.91
CA ARG A 54 9.81 1.90 4.71
C ARG A 54 9.10 3.25 4.75
N GLY A 55 9.80 4.23 5.29
CA GLY A 55 9.35 5.63 5.33
C GLY A 55 10.52 6.58 5.22
N ILE A 56 10.20 7.87 5.25
CA ILE A 56 11.19 8.94 5.28
C ILE A 56 10.81 9.97 6.35
N ALA A 57 11.81 10.53 7.02
CA ALA A 57 11.63 11.74 7.81
C ALA A 57 12.00 12.94 6.93
N VAL A 58 11.18 14.00 7.00
CA VAL A 58 11.37 15.24 6.26
C VAL A 58 11.29 16.46 7.18
N ASP A 59 11.94 17.53 6.76
CA ASP A 59 11.84 18.84 7.42
C ASP A 59 10.78 19.71 6.71
N PRO A 60 9.58 19.88 7.31
CA PRO A 60 8.51 20.67 6.69
C PRO A 60 8.85 22.16 6.60
N ARG A 61 9.75 22.69 7.45
CA ARG A 61 10.19 24.08 7.40
C ARG A 61 11.10 24.36 6.20
N LYS A 62 11.70 23.31 5.63
CA LYS A 62 12.59 23.37 4.46
C LYS A 62 12.01 22.69 3.23
N ARG A 63 10.70 22.84 2.99
CA ARG A 63 10.00 22.27 1.80
C ARG A 63 10.11 20.74 1.72
N ASP A 64 9.92 20.06 2.84
CA ASP A 64 9.97 18.60 2.96
C ASP A 64 11.33 18.00 2.50
N VAL A 65 12.44 18.68 2.80
CA VAL A 65 13.79 18.13 2.54
C VAL A 65 13.97 16.82 3.29
N LEU A 66 14.55 15.83 2.61
CA LEU A 66 14.85 14.53 3.19
C LEU A 66 15.86 14.66 4.35
N VAL A 67 15.45 14.21 5.53
CA VAL A 67 16.29 14.18 6.74
C VAL A 67 16.86 12.78 6.95
N ALA A 68 16.00 11.75 6.87
CA ALA A 68 16.38 10.38 7.12
C ALA A 68 15.49 9.37 6.39
N ARG A 69 16.02 8.17 6.15
CA ARG A 69 15.30 7.00 5.66
C ARG A 69 15.03 6.06 6.83
N LEU A 70 13.82 5.54 6.90
CA LEU A 70 13.33 4.81 8.06
C LEU A 70 12.83 3.43 7.66
N ARG A 71 12.90 2.50 8.61
CA ARG A 71 12.20 1.22 8.55
C ARG A 71 11.48 0.95 9.86
N ILE A 72 10.19 0.65 9.80
CA ILE A 72 9.42 0.31 10.99
C ILE A 72 9.97 -0.99 11.59
N ALA A 73 10.40 -0.95 12.85
CA ALA A 73 10.81 -2.12 13.60
C ALA A 73 9.60 -2.79 14.27
N SER A 74 8.74 -2.01 14.90
CA SER A 74 7.55 -2.52 15.58
C SER A 74 6.41 -1.51 15.59
N VAL A 75 5.20 -2.04 15.76
CA VAL A 75 3.98 -1.27 16.04
C VAL A 75 3.33 -1.95 17.23
N ASP A 76 3.13 -1.23 18.33
CA ASP A 76 2.49 -1.78 19.52
C ASP A 76 0.95 -1.81 19.40
N ARG A 77 0.27 -2.37 20.41
CA ARG A 77 -1.20 -2.40 20.45
C ARG A 77 -1.84 -1.04 20.67
N ALA A 78 -1.11 -0.08 21.24
CA ALA A 78 -1.56 1.29 21.49
C ALA A 78 -1.31 2.21 20.28
N GLY A 79 -0.79 1.69 19.16
CA GLY A 79 -0.46 2.44 17.97
C GLY A 79 0.81 3.29 18.08
N LEU A 80 1.69 3.04 19.05
CA LEU A 80 3.05 3.56 19.04
C LEU A 80 3.88 2.79 18.02
N VAL A 81 4.50 3.53 17.12
CA VAL A 81 5.35 2.99 16.05
C VAL A 81 6.79 3.31 16.40
N THR A 82 7.63 2.28 16.40
CA THR A 82 9.08 2.44 16.55
C THR A 82 9.74 2.18 15.20
N ALA A 83 10.45 3.18 14.68
CA ALA A 83 11.17 3.09 13.43
C ALA A 83 12.68 3.22 13.66
N VAL A 84 13.45 2.45 12.91
CA VAL A 84 14.91 2.50 12.89
C VAL A 84 15.36 3.39 11.73
N VAL A 85 16.31 4.27 12.00
CA VAL A 85 16.98 5.08 11.00
C VAL A 85 17.94 4.19 10.22
N THR A 86 17.70 4.05 8.92
CA THR A 86 18.49 3.21 8.01
C THR A 86 19.45 4.01 7.13
N GLY A 87 19.29 5.33 7.10
CA GLY A 87 20.21 6.26 6.47
C GLY A 87 19.85 7.68 6.87
N GLN A 88 20.85 8.50 7.15
CA GLN A 88 20.66 9.84 7.69
C GLN A 88 21.42 10.86 6.85
N THR A 89 20.75 11.94 6.50
CA THR A 89 21.35 13.09 5.80
C THR A 89 21.57 14.27 6.76
N THR A 90 20.73 14.40 7.79
CA THR A 90 20.86 15.41 8.85
C THR A 90 20.33 14.85 10.17
N ALA A 91 20.73 15.43 11.31
CA ALA A 91 20.23 15.06 12.63
C ALA A 91 18.70 15.05 12.66
N VAL A 92 18.10 13.96 13.16
CA VAL A 92 16.65 13.85 13.31
C VAL A 92 16.23 14.50 14.63
N THR A 93 15.22 15.36 14.58
CA THR A 93 14.60 16.00 15.74
C THR A 93 13.10 15.73 15.75
N THR A 94 12.41 16.11 16.82
CA THR A 94 10.95 16.02 16.96
C THR A 94 10.18 17.02 16.07
N ASP A 95 10.86 18.06 15.57
CA ASP A 95 10.27 19.03 14.63
C ASP A 95 10.07 18.45 13.22
N HIS A 96 10.67 17.29 12.94
CA HIS A 96 10.51 16.60 11.67
C HIS A 96 9.23 15.79 11.62
N VAL A 97 8.82 15.50 10.39
CA VAL A 97 7.61 14.73 10.09
C VAL A 97 8.01 13.45 9.38
N VAL A 98 7.42 12.34 9.79
CA VAL A 98 7.55 11.06 9.10
C VAL A 98 6.49 10.96 8.01
N LEU A 99 6.93 10.69 6.79
CA LEU A 99 6.07 10.35 5.66
C LEU A 99 6.07 8.84 5.47
N MET A 100 4.87 8.25 5.53
CA MET A 100 4.64 6.86 5.17
C MET A 100 3.63 6.79 4.04
N GLN A 101 3.75 5.76 3.20
CA GLN A 101 2.80 5.47 2.14
C GLN A 101 2.03 4.20 2.46
N GLU A 102 0.71 4.25 2.29
CA GLU A 102 -0.11 3.06 2.36
C GLU A 102 0.21 2.17 1.14
N VAL A 103 0.77 1.00 1.40
CA VAL A 103 1.03 0.00 0.35
C VAL A 103 -0.25 -0.81 0.13
N PRO A 104 -0.90 -0.70 -1.05
CA PRO A 104 -2.12 -1.44 -1.32
C PRO A 104 -1.85 -2.93 -1.29
N SER A 105 -2.85 -3.70 -0.86
CA SER A 105 -2.75 -5.15 -0.89
C SER A 105 -2.54 -5.64 -2.33
N PRO A 106 -1.61 -6.58 -2.55
CA PRO A 106 -1.38 -7.16 -3.87
C PRO A 106 -2.67 -7.71 -4.47
N TRP A 107 -2.84 -7.55 -5.78
CA TRP A 107 -4.09 -7.90 -6.49
C TRP A 107 -4.46 -9.38 -6.31
N TYR A 108 -3.48 -10.28 -6.27
CA TYR A 108 -3.69 -11.73 -6.11
C TYR A 108 -4.17 -12.13 -4.69
N ARG A 109 -4.06 -11.23 -3.70
CA ARG A 109 -4.63 -11.46 -2.36
C ARG A 109 -6.09 -11.00 -2.27
N ARG A 110 -6.63 -10.33 -3.28
CA ARG A 110 -8.01 -9.84 -3.27
C ARG A 110 -8.98 -11.00 -3.54
N ARG A 111 -10.09 -11.09 -2.80
CA ARG A 111 -11.11 -12.15 -2.98
C ARG A 111 -11.68 -12.16 -4.40
N THR A 112 -11.86 -10.98 -4.99
CA THR A 112 -12.37 -10.81 -6.35
C THR A 112 -11.49 -11.49 -7.40
N PHE A 113 -10.16 -11.50 -7.22
CA PHE A 113 -9.26 -12.22 -8.11
C PHE A 113 -9.58 -13.73 -8.10
N TRP A 114 -9.68 -14.32 -6.91
CA TRP A 114 -9.98 -15.75 -6.78
C TRP A 114 -11.39 -16.11 -7.26
N THR A 115 -12.38 -15.25 -7.01
CA THR A 115 -13.73 -15.45 -7.54
C THR A 115 -13.74 -15.43 -9.07
N GLY A 116 -13.05 -14.47 -9.69
CA GLY A 116 -12.91 -14.41 -11.14
C GLY A 116 -12.20 -15.63 -11.72
N MET A 117 -11.13 -16.09 -11.06
CA MET A 117 -10.39 -17.28 -11.47
C MET A 117 -11.27 -18.54 -11.44
N VAL A 118 -12.00 -18.77 -10.34
CA VAL A 118 -12.92 -19.92 -10.21
C VAL A 118 -14.03 -19.87 -11.24
N MET A 119 -14.62 -18.69 -11.45
CA MET A 119 -15.69 -18.51 -12.43
C MET A 119 -15.19 -18.76 -13.87
N GLY A 120 -14.01 -18.24 -14.21
CA GLY A 120 -13.39 -18.48 -15.51
C GLY A 120 -13.07 -19.96 -15.74
N ALA A 121 -12.56 -20.66 -14.73
CA ALA A 121 -12.30 -22.09 -14.79
C ALA A 121 -13.59 -22.91 -15.01
N ALA A 122 -14.66 -22.58 -14.29
CA ALA A 122 -15.95 -23.25 -14.43
C ALA A 122 -16.55 -23.06 -15.84
N LEU A 123 -16.53 -21.82 -16.36
CA LEU A 123 -17.02 -21.53 -17.71
C LEU A 123 -16.17 -22.23 -18.78
N GLY A 124 -14.84 -22.25 -18.62
CA GLY A 124 -13.93 -22.95 -19.51
C GLY A 124 -14.20 -24.46 -19.55
N ALA A 125 -14.49 -25.08 -18.40
CA ALA A 125 -14.83 -26.50 -18.34
C ALA A 125 -16.17 -26.82 -19.02
N VAL A 126 -17.20 -25.98 -18.81
CA VAL A 126 -18.51 -26.15 -19.47
C VAL A 126 -18.39 -25.98 -20.98
N ALA A 127 -17.64 -24.97 -21.44
CA ALA A 127 -17.41 -24.75 -22.87
C ALA A 127 -16.59 -25.89 -23.49
N GLY A 128 -15.57 -26.40 -22.79
CA GLY A 128 -14.74 -27.52 -23.25
C GLY A 128 -15.49 -28.84 -23.34
N ALA A 129 -16.49 -29.08 -22.47
CA ALA A 129 -17.32 -30.28 -22.51
C ALA A 129 -18.34 -30.32 -23.67
N GLN A 130 -18.48 -29.22 -24.42
CA GLN A 130 -19.37 -29.10 -25.58
C GLN A 130 -18.66 -29.38 -26.92
N PHE A 131 -17.36 -29.69 -26.90
CA PHE A 131 -16.54 -30.11 -28.03
C PHE A 131 -16.07 -31.55 -27.84
#